data_AF-A0A2D6IPA4-F1
#
_entry.id   AF-A0A2D6IPA4-F1
#
_cell.length_a   1.000
_cell.length_b   1.000
_cell.length_c   1.000
_cell.angle_alpha   90.00
_cell.angle_beta   90.00
_cell.angle_gamma   90.00
#
_symmetry.space_group_name_H-M   'P 1'
#
loop_
_entity.id
_entity.type
_entity.pdbx_description
1 polymer ?
#
loop_
_entity_poly.entity_id
_entity_poly.type
_entity_poly.pdbx_seq_one_letter_code
_entity_poly.pdbx_strand_id
1 'polypeptide(L)' 'NNLDGSVTIEAEGIPRVLDEFVRWCEIGPAQAEVVHIDLEPGGMQHFTEFQVR' A
#
# COMPACT_ATOMS: atom_id res chain seq x y z
N ASN A 1 8.89 -5.51 3.45
CA ASN A 1 9.94 -4.44 3.41
C ASN A 1 11.00 -4.77 2.39
N ASN A 2 11.60 -3.75 1.77
CA ASN A 2 12.65 -3.91 0.77
C ASN A 2 14.04 -3.57 1.33
N LEU A 3 15.09 -4.08 0.68
CA LEU A 3 16.49 -3.88 1.12
C LEU A 3 16.97 -2.44 0.98
N ASP A 4 16.32 -1.64 0.13
CA ASP A 4 16.59 -0.22 -0.09
C ASP A 4 15.87 0.69 0.90
N GLY A 5 15.13 0.12 1.86
CA GLY A 5 14.35 0.86 2.85
C GLY A 5 12.94 1.24 2.40
N SER A 6 12.56 0.92 1.15
CA SER A 6 11.18 1.11 0.68
C SER A 6 10.24 0.01 1.17
N VAL A 7 8.93 0.26 1.02
CA VAL A 7 7.87 -0.71 1.33
C VAL A 7 7.00 -0.87 0.08
N THR A 8 6.86 -2.12 -0.38
CA THR A 8 5.91 -2.48 -1.44
C THR A 8 4.63 -3.03 -0.82
N ILE A 9 3.49 -2.60 -1.36
CA ILE A 9 2.17 -3.11 -0.98
C ILE A 9 1.42 -3.46 -2.26
N GLU A 10 0.90 -4.68 -2.32
CA GLU A 10 -0.09 -5.09 -3.31
C GLU A 10 -1.45 -5.20 -2.61
N ALA A 11 -2.44 -4.46 -3.10
CA ALA A 11 -3.75 -4.40 -2.48
C ALA A 11 -4.85 -4.44 -3.54
N GLU A 12 -5.88 -5.23 -3.28
CA GLU A 12 -7.06 -5.37 -4.12
C GLU A 12 -8.32 -5.11 -3.30
N GLY A 13 -9.33 -4.50 -3.93
CA GLY A 13 -10.56 -4.17 -3.24
C GLY A 13 -11.45 -3.24 -4.04
N ILE A 14 -12.52 -2.78 -3.40
CA ILE A 14 -13.40 -1.78 -4.00
C ILE A 14 -12.66 -0.44 -4.12
N PRO A 15 -12.86 0.32 -5.22
CA PRO A 15 -12.11 1.55 -5.49
C PRO A 15 -12.08 2.54 -4.32
N ARG A 16 -13.23 2.79 -3.68
CA ARG A 16 -13.32 3.72 -2.54
C ARG A 16 -12.39 3.32 -1.37
N VAL A 17 -12.27 2.03 -1.09
CA VAL A 17 -11.44 1.53 0.02
C VAL A 17 -9.96 1.60 -0.36
N LEU A 18 -9.62 1.31 -1.62
CA LEU A 18 -8.26 1.49 -2.12
C LEU A 18 -7.84 2.97 -2.08
N ASP A 19 -8.73 3.90 -2.46
CA ASP A 19 -8.46 5.34 -2.37
C ASP A 19 -8.23 5.79 -0.92
N GLU A 20 -9.02 5.28 0.03
CA GLU A 20 -8.83 5.53 1.46
C GLU A 20 -7.51 4.96 1.97
N PHE A 21 -7.14 3.77 1.51
CA PHE A 21 -5.89 3.12 1.88
C PHE A 21 -4.67 3.87 1.34
N VAL A 22 -4.70 4.30 0.08
CA VAL A 22 -3.64 5.12 -0.53
C VAL A 22 -3.46 6.43 0.24
N ARG A 23 -4.54 7.14 0.58
CA ARG A 23 -4.47 8.35 1.41
C ARG A 23 -3.85 8.09 2.79
N TRP A 24 -4.12 6.92 3.38
CA TRP A 24 -3.46 6.53 4.61
C TRP A 24 -1.95 6.29 4.40
N CYS A 25 -1.57 5.65 3.29
CA CYS A 25 -0.16 5.43 2.94
C CYS A 25 0.63 6.74 2.78
N GLU A 26 0.01 7.85 2.37
CA GLU A 26 0.65 9.18 2.28
C GLU A 26 1.08 9.74 3.64
N ILE A 27 0.45 9.28 4.74
CA ILE A 27 0.74 9.72 6.10
C ILE A 27 1.55 8.64 6.83
N GLY A 28 1.14 7.39 6.70
CA GLY A 28 1.70 6.25 7.40
C GLY A 28 1.35 6.22 8.90
N PRO A 29 1.94 5.28 9.65
CA PRO A 29 1.81 5.24 11.11
C PRO A 29 2.53 6.41 11.77
N ALA A 30 2.25 6.66 13.06
CA ALA A 30 2.70 7.86 13.78
C ALA A 30 4.22 8.14 13.80
N GLN A 31 5.07 7.16 13.52
CA GLN A 31 6.54 7.31 13.47
C GLN A 31 7.11 7.23 12.05
N ALA A 32 6.25 7.13 11.04
CA ALA A 32 6.69 7.15 9.65
C ALA A 32 6.78 8.58 9.12
N GLU A 33 7.75 8.79 8.22
CA GLU A 33 7.82 9.96 7.36
C GLU A 33 7.80 9.45 5.92
N VAL A 34 6.67 9.65 5.23
CA VAL A 34 6.49 9.18 3.86
C VAL A 34 6.90 10.29 2.91
N VAL A 35 8.01 10.07 2.21
CA VAL A 35 8.61 11.07 1.32
C VAL A 35 8.08 10.98 -0.11
N HIS A 36 7.61 9.81 -0.54
CA HIS A 36 7.16 9.53 -1.89
C HIS A 36 6.29 8.28 -1.95
N ILE A 37 5.35 8.24 -2.91
CA ILE A 37 4.55 7.05 -3.25
C ILE A 37 4.49 6.91 -4.77
N ASP A 38 4.78 5.71 -5.25
CA ASP A 38 4.51 5.27 -6.62
C ASP A 38 3.26 4.39 -6.64
N LEU A 39 2.28 4.75 -7.47
CA LEU A 39 1.03 4.02 -7.63
C LEU A 39 0.94 3.43 -9.03
N GLU A 40 0.76 2.12 -9.11
CA GLU A 40 0.54 1.40 -10.36
C GLU A 40 -0.77 0.60 -10.28
N PRO A 41 -1.71 0.79 -11.22
CA PRO A 41 -2.92 -0.02 -11.27
C PRO A 41 -2.58 -1.46 -11.70
N GLY A 42 -3.09 -2.43 -10.94
CA GLY A 42 -2.92 -3.86 -11.20
C GLY A 42 -4.23 -4.59 -11.49
N GLY A 43 -4.13 -5.80 -12.04
CA GLY A 43 -5.25 -6.73 -12.17
C GLY A 43 -5.48 -7.54 -10.89
N MET A 44 -6.66 -8.15 -10.75
CA MET A 44 -6.98 -9.01 -9.61
C MET A 44 -6.18 -10.32 -9.65
N GLN A 45 -5.48 -10.61 -8.55
CA GLN A 45 -4.79 -11.85 -8.20
C GLN A 45 -5.60 -12.69 -7.21
N HIS A 46 -6.70 -12.15 -6.66
CA HIS A 46 -7.60 -12.81 -5.73
C HIS A 46 -7.00 -13.06 -4.33
N PHE A 47 -6.31 -12.07 -3.77
CA PHE A 47 -5.87 -12.12 -2.37
C PHE A 47 -7.07 -12.31 -1.42
N THR A 48 -6.92 -13.22 -0.45
CA THR A 48 -7.96 -13.54 0.55
C THR A 48 -7.68 -12.95 1.92
N GLU A 49 -6.45 -12.49 2.16
CA GLU A 49 -6.01 -11.93 3.42
C GLU A 49 -4.86 -10.95 3.22
N PHE A 50 -4.61 -10.13 4.24
CA PHE A 50 -3.48 -9.21 4.26
C PHE A 50 -2.34 -9.82 5.08
N GLN A 51 -1.16 -9.97 4.48
CA GLN A 51 0.04 -10.51 5.14
C GLN A 51 1.20 -9.53 5.03
N VAL A 52 2.04 -9.47 6.07
CA VAL A 52 3.28 -8.69 6.09
C VAL A 52 4.48 -9.63 5.91
N ARG A 53 5.42 -9.24 5.05
CA ARG A 53 6.65 -10.00 4.73
C ARG A 53 7.89 -9.10 4.69
#